data_AF-A0A8J6G0X4-F1
#
_entry.id   AF-A0A8J6G0X4-F1
#
_cell.length_a   1.000
_cell.length_b   1.000
_cell.length_c   1.000
_cell.angle_alpha   90.00
_cell.angle_beta   90.00
_cell.angle_gamma   90.00
#
_symmetry.space_group_name_H-M   'P 1'
#
loop_
_entity.id
_entity.type
_entity.pdbx_description
1 polymer ?
#
loop_
_entity_poly.entity_id
_entity_poly.type
_entity_poly.pdbx_seq_one_letter_code
_entity_poly.pdbx_strand_id
1 'polypeptide(L)'
;MLFLTEVQWSSSVLASGTSFLDPGANGANVCEWRWYCEYMPDVAKCRQWLEKNFPNEFAKLTVENSPKQEAGISEGQGTVGEEEEKKKQKREIDLKEAQRFFAQKFSCGASVTGEDEIIIQGDFTDDIIDVIQEKWPEVDDDSIEDLGENIGSEVENSTIEKQRKELQLLIGELKDRDKELNDMVAVHQRQLLSWEEDLQKVLTLEERCSKLEGELHKRTDIIKSLMKKVKLLESNQAECQTALQKTQQQLQEMAQKATHSALLSEDLEARNENLSSMLVELSAQVGQLQAREQALTTMIKLKDKDIIEAVNHISDCSGKFKLLEHALRDAKMAETCIVKEKQDYKQKLKALRIEVNKLKEDLNEKTTENNEQREEIIRLKQEKSCLHDELTFTGKELDEVFE
;
A
#
# COMPACT_ATOMS: atom_id res chain seq x y z
N MET A 1 -5.51 4.93 13.77
CA MET A 1 -4.84 5.80 14.77
C MET A 1 -3.35 5.44 14.70
N LEU A 2 -2.48 6.47 14.73
CA LEU A 2 -1.06 6.51 14.31
C LEU A 2 -0.83 6.85 12.83
N PHE A 3 -0.80 8.16 12.59
CA PHE A 3 -0.23 8.85 11.44
C PHE A 3 1.30 8.76 11.49
N LEU A 4 1.94 8.42 10.37
CA LEU A 4 3.33 8.77 10.09
C LEU A 4 3.40 9.27 8.65
N THR A 5 3.94 10.48 8.56
CA THR A 5 3.92 11.44 7.47
C THR A 5 4.74 11.02 6.26
N GLU A 6 4.15 11.24 5.07
CA GLU A 6 4.84 11.31 3.78
C GLU A 6 5.97 12.34 3.83
N VAL A 7 7.19 11.91 3.49
CA VAL A 7 8.29 12.82 3.16
C VAL A 7 8.20 13.12 1.67
N GLN A 8 7.57 14.24 1.37
CA GLN A 8 7.51 14.83 0.04
C GLN A 8 8.90 15.37 -0.31
N TRP A 9 9.58 14.73 -1.27
CA TRP A 9 10.82 15.27 -1.86
C TRP A 9 10.46 16.45 -2.77
N SER A 10 10.55 17.66 -2.23
CA SER A 10 10.49 18.89 -3.03
C SER A 10 11.80 19.06 -3.81
N SER A 11 11.68 19.06 -5.14
CA SER A 11 12.65 19.68 -6.06
C SER A 11 12.81 21.16 -5.70
N SER A 12 13.77 21.51 -4.86
CA SER A 12 14.26 22.89 -4.66
C SER A 12 15.58 22.89 -3.89
N VAL A 13 16.67 22.44 -4.53
CA VAL A 13 18.04 22.81 -4.15
C VAL A 13 18.85 23.05 -5.42
N LEU A 14 18.45 24.08 -6.17
CA LEU A 14 19.26 24.72 -7.21
C LEU A 14 18.95 26.22 -7.18
N ALA A 15 19.38 26.88 -6.12
CA ALA A 15 19.60 28.33 -6.03
C ALA A 15 19.89 28.65 -4.56
N SER A 16 21.12 29.07 -4.26
CA SER A 16 21.51 30.03 -3.22
C SER A 16 23.00 29.81 -2.92
N GLY A 17 23.85 30.63 -3.53
CA GLY A 17 25.19 30.82 -3.02
C GLY A 17 25.13 31.59 -1.70
N THR A 18 25.88 31.15 -0.71
CA THR A 18 26.43 31.99 0.37
C THR A 18 27.54 31.21 1.08
N SER A 19 28.77 31.66 0.84
CA SER A 19 29.85 31.87 1.82
C SER A 19 29.84 31.05 3.11
N PHE A 20 30.84 30.17 3.25
CA PHE A 20 31.41 29.81 4.55
C PHE A 20 32.90 30.19 4.54
N LEU A 21 33.19 31.31 5.19
CA LEU A 21 34.53 31.76 5.57
C LEU A 21 34.94 31.00 6.83
N ASP A 22 36.12 30.41 6.85
CA ASP A 22 36.80 29.97 8.07
C ASP A 22 38.07 30.85 8.27
N PRO A 23 38.31 31.43 9.46
CA PRO A 23 39.35 32.43 9.69
C PRO A 23 40.62 31.78 10.24
N GLY A 24 41.74 31.93 9.52
CA GLY A 24 43.01 31.39 9.99
C GLY A 24 44.19 31.72 9.09
N ALA A 25 44.39 33.01 8.80
CA ALA A 25 45.60 33.47 8.13
C ALA A 25 46.79 33.43 9.10
N ASN A 26 47.82 32.67 8.74
CA ASN A 26 49.21 33.04 9.06
C ASN A 26 50.04 32.83 7.80
N GLY A 27 50.38 33.96 7.17
CA GLY A 27 51.64 34.17 6.45
C GLY A 27 51.97 33.27 5.26
N ALA A 28 51.98 33.92 4.09
CA ALA A 28 52.80 33.62 2.92
C ALA A 28 52.15 32.89 1.74
N ASN A 29 52.42 33.50 0.57
CA ASN A 29 52.37 32.99 -0.79
C ASN A 29 51.04 33.04 -1.53
N VAL A 30 50.82 34.22 -2.12
CA VAL A 30 50.59 34.42 -3.55
C VAL A 30 50.81 33.13 -4.35
N CYS A 31 49.72 32.42 -4.70
CA CYS A 31 49.53 31.61 -5.92
C CYS A 31 48.38 30.60 -5.71
N GLU A 32 47.13 31.06 -5.66
CA GLU A 32 45.97 30.13 -5.62
C GLU A 32 44.94 30.35 -6.74
N TRP A 33 45.33 31.02 -7.84
CA TRP A 33 44.46 31.19 -9.01
C TRP A 33 45.22 31.08 -10.33
N ARG A 34 45.95 29.99 -10.53
CA ARG A 34 46.64 29.69 -11.80
C ARG A 34 45.67 29.49 -12.97
N TRP A 35 44.43 29.06 -12.69
CA TRP A 35 43.44 28.72 -13.71
C TRP A 35 42.77 29.90 -14.43
N TYR A 36 42.82 31.13 -13.88
CA TYR A 36 42.23 32.31 -14.53
C TYR A 36 43.23 33.16 -15.31
N CYS A 37 44.53 32.93 -15.15
CA CYS A 37 45.57 33.71 -15.84
C CYS A 37 45.87 33.19 -17.25
N GLU A 38 45.45 31.97 -17.60
CA GLU A 38 45.82 31.31 -18.85
C GLU A 38 44.98 31.78 -20.07
N TYR A 39 43.94 32.61 -19.87
CA TYR A 39 43.00 33.00 -20.93
C TYR A 39 42.75 34.51 -21.10
N MET A 40 43.61 35.39 -20.56
CA MET A 40 43.52 36.85 -20.80
C MET A 40 44.89 37.44 -21.13
N PRO A 41 45.14 37.88 -22.38
CA PRO A 41 46.46 38.34 -22.82
C PRO A 41 46.78 39.80 -22.44
N ASP A 42 45.89 40.50 -21.72
CA ASP A 42 46.00 41.94 -21.49
C ASP A 42 46.02 42.27 -19.98
N VAL A 43 47.25 42.47 -19.47
CA VAL A 43 47.55 42.81 -18.06
C VAL A 43 46.81 44.08 -17.62
N ALA A 44 46.50 45.00 -18.53
CA ALA A 44 45.79 46.23 -18.22
C ALA A 44 44.33 45.99 -17.82
N LYS A 45 43.66 45.00 -18.42
CA LYS A 45 42.25 44.67 -18.11
C LYS A 45 42.11 43.90 -16.80
N CYS A 46 43.06 43.01 -16.49
CA CYS A 46 43.14 42.38 -15.17
C CYS A 46 43.36 43.42 -14.06
N ARG A 47 44.22 44.41 -14.30
CA ARG A 47 44.50 45.50 -13.35
C ARG A 47 43.24 46.34 -13.05
N GLN A 48 42.47 46.73 -14.07
CA GLN A 48 41.21 47.47 -13.89
C GLN A 48 40.12 46.65 -13.20
N TRP A 49 40.03 45.34 -13.47
CA TRP A 49 39.06 44.48 -12.81
C TRP A 49 39.39 44.29 -11.31
N LEU A 50 40.68 44.16 -10.98
CA LEU A 50 41.16 44.05 -9.59
C LEU A 50 40.90 45.34 -8.80
N GLU A 51 41.15 46.50 -9.40
CA GLU A 51 40.86 47.82 -8.81
C GLU A 51 39.36 48.03 -8.53
N LYS A 52 38.49 47.55 -9.42
CA LYS A 52 37.03 47.72 -9.30
C LYS A 52 36.37 46.79 -8.28
N ASN A 53 36.87 45.56 -8.13
CA ASN A 53 36.21 44.52 -7.30
C ASN A 53 36.90 44.32 -5.94
N PHE A 54 38.21 44.60 -5.83
CA PHE A 54 39.00 44.41 -4.60
C PHE A 54 39.96 45.59 -4.34
N PRO A 55 39.43 46.79 -4.07
CA PRO A 55 40.23 48.02 -3.95
C PRO A 55 41.27 47.97 -2.81
N ASN A 56 41.00 47.23 -1.73
CA ASN A 56 41.93 47.10 -0.60
C ASN A 56 43.17 46.24 -0.90
N GLU A 57 43.05 45.24 -1.78
CA GLU A 57 44.19 44.42 -2.21
C GLU A 57 44.99 45.14 -3.32
N PHE A 58 44.31 45.91 -4.17
CA PHE A 58 44.98 46.77 -5.15
C PHE A 58 45.82 47.88 -4.50
N ALA A 59 45.36 48.44 -3.38
CA ALA A 59 46.10 49.43 -2.60
C ALA A 59 47.40 48.86 -1.98
N LYS A 60 47.47 47.55 -1.69
CA LYS A 60 48.70 46.91 -1.18
C LYS A 60 49.76 46.73 -2.27
N LEU A 61 49.34 46.46 -3.52
CA LEU A 61 50.24 46.27 -4.67
C LEU A 61 50.90 47.56 -5.17
N THR A 62 50.37 48.72 -4.82
CA THR A 62 50.89 50.04 -5.26
C THR A 62 51.90 50.67 -4.30
N VAL A 63 52.11 50.07 -3.12
CA VAL A 63 52.95 50.65 -2.05
C VAL A 63 54.44 50.26 -2.15
N GLU A 64 54.84 49.35 -3.03
CA GLU A 64 56.25 48.90 -3.14
C GLU A 64 57.05 49.44 -4.33
N ASN A 65 56.61 50.52 -4.99
CA ASN A 65 57.45 51.19 -5.98
C ASN A 65 57.50 52.71 -5.78
N SER A 66 58.50 53.18 -5.03
CA SER A 66 59.11 54.50 -5.22
C SER A 66 60.58 54.48 -4.75
N PRO A 67 61.51 55.14 -5.48
CA PRO A 67 62.95 55.11 -5.21
C PRO A 67 63.31 56.08 -4.07
N LYS A 68 64.14 55.64 -3.13
CA LYS A 68 64.74 56.53 -2.13
C LYS A 68 66.06 57.11 -2.65
N GLN A 69 66.06 58.43 -2.75
CA GLN A 69 67.20 59.34 -2.82
C GLN A 69 68.05 59.26 -1.53
N GLU A 70 69.38 59.25 -1.66
CA GLU A 70 70.31 59.72 -0.65
C GLU A 70 71.28 60.75 -1.28
N ALA A 71 71.31 61.94 -0.70
CA ALA A 71 72.41 62.92 -0.75
C ALA A 71 73.11 62.83 0.62
N GLY A 72 74.42 62.89 0.83
CA GLY A 72 75.58 63.41 0.09
C GLY A 72 76.36 64.34 1.03
N ILE A 73 77.70 64.18 1.21
CA ILE A 73 78.66 65.14 1.84
C ILE A 73 80.09 64.78 1.31
N SER A 74 80.68 65.50 0.34
CA SER A 74 81.61 66.68 0.36
C SER A 74 83.12 66.29 0.23
N GLU A 75 83.82 66.64 -0.86
CA GLU A 75 84.79 67.77 -1.05
C GLU A 75 86.04 67.72 -0.15
N GLY A 76 87.30 67.99 -0.52
CA GLY A 76 88.00 68.51 -1.70
C GLY A 76 89.46 68.89 -1.27
N GLN A 77 90.48 68.62 -2.11
CA GLN A 77 91.41 69.62 -2.70
C GLN A 77 92.77 69.85 -1.97
N GLY A 78 93.88 69.86 -2.75
CA GLY A 78 95.27 70.03 -2.28
C GLY A 78 95.84 71.45 -2.39
N THR A 79 97.18 71.61 -2.24
CA THR A 79 98.12 72.63 -2.82
C THR A 79 99.50 72.59 -2.10
N VAL A 80 100.64 72.55 -2.84
CA VAL A 80 101.71 73.60 -3.05
C VAL A 80 102.53 73.93 -1.79
N GLY A 81 103.87 74.09 -1.73
CA GLY A 81 105.02 74.24 -2.64
C GLY A 81 106.12 75.06 -1.91
N GLU A 82 107.35 75.09 -2.47
CA GLU A 82 108.50 76.02 -2.20
C GLU A 82 109.34 75.79 -0.92
N GLU A 83 110.62 75.38 -1.05
CA GLU A 83 111.86 76.16 -1.32
C GLU A 83 112.37 76.97 -0.11
N GLU A 84 113.61 76.74 0.31
CA GLU A 84 114.54 77.83 0.66
C GLU A 84 116.01 77.38 0.74
N GLU A 85 116.85 78.26 0.19
CA GLU A 85 118.31 78.24 0.05
C GLU A 85 119.08 78.18 1.37
N LYS A 86 120.34 77.72 1.32
CA LYS A 86 121.42 78.39 2.06
C LYS A 86 122.79 78.24 1.42
N LYS A 87 123.45 79.39 1.34
CA LYS A 87 124.59 79.77 0.51
C LYS A 87 125.89 79.78 1.35
N LYS A 88 127.03 79.62 0.64
CA LYS A 88 128.40 80.13 0.92
C LYS A 88 129.30 79.31 1.87
N GLN A 89 130.42 78.84 1.30
CA GLN A 89 131.69 79.58 1.43
C GLN A 89 132.64 79.29 0.26
N LYS A 90 132.88 80.33 -0.55
CA LYS A 90 133.60 80.30 -1.81
C LYS A 90 135.12 80.30 -1.58
N ARG A 91 135.78 79.19 -1.88
CA ARG A 91 137.22 79.13 -2.18
C ARG A 91 137.39 79.25 -3.70
N GLU A 92 138.46 79.87 -4.17
CA GLU A 92 138.61 80.34 -5.56
C GLU A 92 138.90 79.16 -6.53
N ILE A 93 137.88 78.34 -6.81
CA ILE A 93 137.90 77.26 -7.82
C ILE A 93 137.07 77.71 -9.04
N ASP A 94 137.65 77.63 -10.25
CA ASP A 94 136.94 77.95 -11.49
C ASP A 94 135.99 76.80 -11.90
N LEU A 95 134.67 77.01 -11.73
CA LEU A 95 133.62 76.02 -12.03
C LEU A 95 133.63 75.56 -13.50
N LYS A 96 134.07 76.40 -14.44
CA LYS A 96 134.18 75.98 -15.85
C LYS A 96 135.35 75.01 -16.07
N GLU A 97 136.42 75.16 -15.30
CA GLU A 97 137.53 74.21 -15.32
C GLU A 97 137.11 72.87 -14.70
N ALA A 98 136.43 72.91 -13.55
CA ALA A 98 135.91 71.71 -12.88
C ALA A 98 134.89 70.95 -13.74
N GLN A 99 133.95 71.64 -14.38
CA GLN A 99 132.99 71.02 -15.31
C GLN A 99 133.70 70.28 -16.44
N ARG A 100 134.69 70.92 -17.08
CA ARG A 100 135.42 70.32 -18.20
C ARG A 100 136.27 69.13 -17.74
N PHE A 101 136.84 69.21 -16.54
CA PHE A 101 137.60 68.14 -15.94
C PHE A 101 136.74 66.91 -15.64
N PHE A 102 135.57 67.08 -14.99
CA PHE A 102 134.66 65.98 -14.71
C PHE A 102 134.08 65.35 -15.97
N ALA A 103 133.69 66.17 -16.96
CA ALA A 103 133.23 65.65 -18.25
C ALA A 103 134.31 64.83 -18.96
N GLN A 104 135.58 65.27 -18.89
CA GLN A 104 136.70 64.54 -19.49
C GLN A 104 137.08 63.28 -18.72
N LYS A 105 137.11 63.34 -17.38
CA LYS A 105 137.53 62.20 -16.53
C LYS A 105 136.52 61.07 -16.55
N PHE A 106 135.23 61.39 -16.41
CA PHE A 106 134.16 60.38 -16.38
C PHE A 106 133.57 60.07 -17.76
N SER A 107 133.95 60.83 -18.80
CA SER A 107 133.34 60.74 -20.14
C SER A 107 131.82 60.95 -20.12
N CYS A 108 131.33 61.76 -19.18
CA CYS A 108 129.91 61.99 -18.92
C CYS A 108 129.52 63.46 -19.12
N GLY A 109 128.22 63.72 -19.27
CA GLY A 109 127.70 65.08 -19.30
C GLY A 109 127.85 65.73 -17.93
N ALA A 110 128.79 66.67 -17.80
CA ALA A 110 128.88 67.56 -16.65
C ALA A 110 128.45 68.97 -17.06
N SER A 111 127.52 69.57 -16.32
CA SER A 111 127.02 70.92 -16.57
C SER A 111 127.02 71.75 -15.29
N VAL A 112 127.47 73.01 -15.39
CA VAL A 112 127.29 74.00 -14.33
C VAL A 112 125.85 74.48 -14.37
N THR A 113 125.08 74.24 -13.31
CA THR A 113 123.64 74.50 -13.28
C THR A 113 123.29 75.68 -12.34
N GLY A 114 124.22 76.12 -11.48
CA GLY A 114 124.06 77.27 -10.58
C GLY A 114 125.35 78.05 -10.34
N GLU A 115 125.29 79.14 -9.54
CA GLU A 115 126.47 79.97 -9.21
C GLU A 115 127.59 79.18 -8.49
N ASP A 116 127.27 78.06 -7.84
CA ASP A 116 128.19 77.21 -7.07
C ASP A 116 127.85 75.70 -7.20
N GLU A 117 127.26 75.22 -8.31
CA GLU A 117 126.82 73.81 -8.47
C GLU A 117 127.19 73.18 -9.83
N ILE A 118 127.69 71.94 -9.82
CA ILE A 118 127.95 71.09 -11.00
C ILE A 118 127.13 69.82 -10.89
N ILE A 119 126.33 69.52 -11.91
CA ILE A 119 125.64 68.24 -12.05
C ILE A 119 126.49 67.32 -12.92
N ILE A 120 126.79 66.11 -12.42
CA ILE A 120 127.48 65.05 -13.16
C ILE A 120 126.48 63.92 -13.36
N GLN A 121 126.21 63.56 -14.63
CA GLN A 121 125.33 62.43 -14.92
C GLN A 121 126.09 61.11 -14.80
N GLY A 122 125.76 60.30 -13.80
CA GLY A 122 126.25 58.94 -13.64
C GLY A 122 126.26 58.50 -12.18
N ASP A 123 126.54 57.22 -11.97
CA ASP A 123 126.73 56.63 -10.64
C ASP A 123 128.24 56.56 -10.36
N PHE A 124 128.80 57.71 -10.00
CA PHE A 124 130.22 57.90 -9.71
C PHE A 124 130.42 58.56 -8.35
N THR A 125 129.46 58.39 -7.44
CA THR A 125 129.46 59.10 -6.14
C THR A 125 130.77 58.87 -5.40
N ASP A 126 131.21 57.62 -5.27
CA ASP A 126 132.49 57.26 -4.62
C ASP A 126 133.71 57.78 -5.41
N ASP A 127 133.73 57.62 -6.74
CA ASP A 127 134.85 58.06 -7.59
C ASP A 127 134.99 59.59 -7.65
N ILE A 128 133.89 60.34 -7.51
CA ILE A 128 133.87 61.80 -7.50
C ILE A 128 134.59 62.34 -6.27
N ILE A 129 134.41 61.69 -5.11
CA ILE A 129 135.06 62.08 -3.85
C ILE A 129 136.58 61.99 -4.00
N ASP A 130 137.09 60.86 -4.53
CA ASP A 130 138.52 60.64 -4.78
C ASP A 130 139.10 61.66 -5.78
N VAL A 131 138.38 61.93 -6.87
CA VAL A 131 138.84 62.83 -7.94
C VAL A 131 138.90 64.30 -7.47
N ILE A 132 138.01 64.73 -6.57
CA ILE A 132 138.03 66.07 -5.98
C ILE A 132 139.31 66.26 -5.15
N GLN A 133 139.68 65.28 -4.33
CA GLN A 133 140.88 65.32 -3.49
C GLN A 133 142.18 65.33 -4.32
N GLU A 134 142.24 64.60 -5.44
CA GLU A 134 143.42 64.56 -6.31
C GLU A 134 143.69 65.93 -6.99
N LYS A 135 142.63 66.59 -7.47
CA LYS A 135 142.74 67.78 -8.33
C LYS A 135 142.77 69.09 -7.54
N TRP A 136 142.08 69.13 -6.40
CA TRP A 136 142.07 70.26 -5.47
C TRP A 136 142.47 69.80 -4.06
N PRO A 137 143.78 69.60 -3.80
CA PRO A 137 144.26 69.17 -2.48
C PRO A 137 144.02 70.19 -1.34
N GLU A 138 143.44 71.35 -1.64
CA GLU A 138 142.95 72.34 -0.67
C GLU A 138 141.55 72.00 -0.11
N VAL A 139 140.87 70.99 -0.68
CA VAL A 139 139.60 70.43 -0.19
C VAL A 139 139.94 69.21 0.68
N ASP A 140 139.72 69.36 1.98
CA ASP A 140 139.88 68.31 3.00
C ASP A 140 138.64 67.40 3.03
N ASP A 141 138.81 66.14 3.45
CA ASP A 141 137.77 65.09 3.49
C ASP A 141 136.56 65.52 4.34
N ASP A 142 136.81 66.23 5.45
CA ASP A 142 135.78 66.80 6.34
C ASP A 142 134.87 67.84 5.64
N SER A 143 135.19 68.29 4.42
CA SER A 143 134.40 69.26 3.65
C SER A 143 133.49 68.64 2.59
N ILE A 144 133.46 67.30 2.48
CA ILE A 144 132.64 66.55 1.52
C ILE A 144 131.51 65.84 2.29
N GLU A 145 130.26 66.12 1.94
CA GLU A 145 129.07 65.52 2.58
C GLU A 145 128.24 64.78 1.51
N ASP A 146 128.15 63.44 1.63
CA ASP A 146 127.34 62.59 0.74
C ASP A 146 125.88 62.52 1.23
N LEU A 147 124.94 62.84 0.34
CA LEU A 147 123.50 62.97 0.62
C LEU A 147 122.65 61.83 0.01
N GLY A 148 123.26 60.75 -0.50
CA GLY A 148 122.57 59.73 -1.30
C GLY A 148 122.50 58.32 -0.70
N GLU A 149 121.35 57.97 -0.09
CA GLU A 149 120.62 56.66 -0.14
C GLU A 149 119.82 56.38 1.17
N ASN A 150 118.49 56.56 1.21
CA ASN A 150 117.61 55.72 2.09
C ASN A 150 116.06 55.84 1.99
N ILE A 151 115.43 56.78 1.26
CA ILE A 151 114.00 57.09 1.56
C ILE A 151 112.98 56.57 0.52
N GLY A 152 113.36 56.34 -0.75
CA GLY A 152 112.40 55.99 -1.81
C GLY A 152 111.96 54.53 -1.89
N SER A 153 112.84 53.57 -1.63
CA SER A 153 112.60 52.13 -1.84
C SER A 153 111.74 51.48 -0.75
N GLU A 154 111.71 52.05 0.45
CA GLU A 154 110.97 51.49 1.59
C GLU A 154 109.45 51.75 1.47
N VAL A 155 109.06 52.90 0.94
CA VAL A 155 107.65 53.31 0.76
C VAL A 155 106.97 52.51 -0.35
N GLU A 156 107.66 52.26 -1.46
CA GLU A 156 107.15 51.43 -2.57
C GLU A 156 106.98 49.96 -2.15
N ASN A 157 107.97 49.40 -1.46
CA ASN A 157 107.89 48.04 -0.91
C ASN A 157 106.73 47.90 0.10
N SER A 158 106.51 48.90 0.97
CA SER A 158 105.37 48.94 1.90
C SER A 158 104.02 48.97 1.16
N THR A 159 103.94 49.69 0.04
CA THR A 159 102.72 49.81 -0.77
C THR A 159 102.41 48.51 -1.51
N ILE A 160 103.43 47.87 -2.10
CA ILE A 160 103.30 46.56 -2.76
C ILE A 160 102.86 45.49 -1.74
N GLU A 161 103.37 45.54 -0.51
CA GLU A 161 102.98 44.59 0.52
C GLU A 161 101.51 44.77 0.96
N LYS A 162 101.03 46.01 1.07
CA LYS A 162 99.60 46.31 1.33
C LYS A 162 98.70 45.81 0.21
N GLN A 163 99.04 46.10 -1.05
CA GLN A 163 98.29 45.62 -2.21
C GLN A 163 98.27 44.08 -2.29
N ARG A 164 99.37 43.40 -1.95
CA ARG A 164 99.41 41.94 -1.86
C ARG A 164 98.49 41.39 -0.77
N LYS A 165 98.43 42.04 0.40
CA LYS A 165 97.51 41.68 1.50
C LYS A 165 96.05 41.88 1.08
N GLU A 166 95.73 43.00 0.43
CA GLU A 166 94.40 43.27 -0.11
C GLU A 166 93.98 42.24 -1.17
N LEU A 167 94.86 41.91 -2.12
CA LEU A 167 94.60 40.86 -3.11
C LEU A 167 94.39 39.48 -2.46
N GLN A 168 95.15 39.16 -1.41
CA GLN A 168 94.94 37.91 -0.64
C GLN A 168 93.58 37.87 0.04
N LEU A 169 93.11 38.99 0.62
CA LEU A 169 91.76 39.10 1.18
C LEU A 169 90.68 38.93 0.11
N LEU A 170 90.82 39.59 -1.05
CA LEU A 170 89.90 39.43 -2.17
C LEU A 170 89.84 37.98 -2.68
N ILE A 171 90.99 37.30 -2.77
CA ILE A 171 91.04 35.88 -3.13
C ILE A 171 90.32 35.02 -2.07
N GLY A 172 90.49 35.35 -0.78
CA GLY A 172 89.77 34.71 0.32
C GLY A 172 88.26 34.86 0.18
N GLU A 173 87.78 36.10 0.02
CA GLU A 173 86.37 36.40 -0.19
C GLU A 173 85.77 35.73 -1.44
N LEU A 174 86.53 35.65 -2.53
CA LEU A 174 86.08 34.95 -3.73
C LEU A 174 85.95 33.45 -3.51
N LYS A 175 86.85 32.84 -2.73
CA LYS A 175 86.73 31.42 -2.35
C LYS A 175 85.54 31.17 -1.45
N ASP A 176 85.28 32.06 -0.50
CA ASP A 176 84.11 31.95 0.39
C ASP A 176 82.81 32.08 -0.40
N ARG A 177 82.73 33.05 -1.33
CA ARG A 177 81.58 33.20 -2.25
C ARG A 177 81.39 32.00 -3.17
N ASP A 178 82.46 31.44 -3.71
CA ASP A 178 82.38 30.22 -4.53
C ASP A 178 81.86 29.03 -3.71
N LYS A 179 82.30 28.90 -2.46
CA LYS A 179 81.78 27.89 -1.54
C LYS A 179 80.29 28.11 -1.23
N GLU A 180 79.88 29.32 -0.90
CA GLU A 180 78.46 29.67 -0.65
C GLU A 180 77.58 29.37 -1.87
N LEU A 181 78.07 29.68 -3.06
CA LEU A 181 77.36 29.38 -4.31
C LEU A 181 77.21 27.87 -4.51
N ASN A 182 78.28 27.11 -4.29
CA ASN A 182 78.24 25.64 -4.37
C ASN A 182 77.28 25.04 -3.33
N ASP A 183 77.27 25.54 -2.10
CA ASP A 183 76.34 25.12 -1.04
C ASP A 183 74.88 25.44 -1.42
N MET A 184 74.62 26.63 -1.98
CA MET A 184 73.31 27.00 -2.50
C MET A 184 72.85 26.06 -3.63
N VAL A 185 73.73 25.76 -4.59
CA VAL A 185 73.45 24.80 -5.67
C VAL A 185 73.13 23.41 -5.10
N ALA A 186 73.90 22.94 -4.11
CA ALA A 186 73.65 21.65 -3.47
C ALA A 186 72.33 21.63 -2.69
N VAL A 187 71.92 22.73 -2.05
CA VAL A 187 70.60 22.87 -1.43
C VAL A 187 69.50 22.82 -2.48
N HIS A 188 69.62 23.59 -3.57
CA HIS A 188 68.63 23.60 -4.64
C HIS A 188 68.49 22.24 -5.34
N GLN A 189 69.59 21.53 -5.57
CA GLN A 189 69.55 20.17 -6.12
C GLN A 189 68.81 19.20 -5.19
N ARG A 190 69.07 19.26 -3.88
CA ARG A 190 68.31 18.46 -2.89
C ARG A 190 66.83 18.81 -2.87
N GLN A 191 66.50 20.09 -2.99
CA GLN A 191 65.11 20.51 -3.13
C GLN A 191 64.50 19.89 -4.38
N LEU A 192 65.11 20.05 -5.56
CA LEU A 192 64.59 19.47 -6.80
C LEU A 192 64.31 17.96 -6.69
N LEU A 193 65.23 17.20 -6.09
CA LEU A 193 65.01 15.77 -5.84
C LEU A 193 63.81 15.51 -4.91
N SER A 194 63.66 16.28 -3.84
CA SER A 194 62.49 16.19 -2.95
C SER A 194 61.19 16.53 -3.69
N TRP A 195 61.21 17.53 -4.57
CA TRP A 195 60.06 17.91 -5.40
C TRP A 195 59.70 16.81 -6.41
N GLU A 196 60.70 16.13 -6.99
CA GLU A 196 60.50 14.97 -7.87
C GLU A 196 59.89 13.78 -7.13
N GLU A 197 60.36 13.49 -5.91
CA GLU A 197 59.77 12.44 -5.06
C GLU A 197 58.31 12.74 -4.72
N ASP A 198 57.99 13.99 -4.37
CA ASP A 198 56.62 14.40 -4.04
C ASP A 198 55.71 14.36 -5.27
N LEU A 199 56.22 14.75 -6.45
CA LEU A 199 55.51 14.58 -7.71
C LEU A 199 55.13 13.11 -7.94
N GLN A 200 56.07 12.19 -7.71
CA GLN A 200 55.80 10.75 -7.87
C GLN A 200 54.76 10.22 -6.88
N LYS A 201 54.76 10.73 -5.63
CA LYS A 201 53.72 10.41 -4.63
C LYS A 201 52.35 10.91 -5.10
N VAL A 202 52.27 12.13 -5.61
CA VAL A 202 51.02 12.72 -6.14
C VAL A 202 50.48 11.89 -7.30
N LEU A 203 51.33 11.49 -8.26
CA LEU A 203 50.92 10.64 -9.38
C LEU A 203 50.37 9.27 -8.90
N THR A 204 51.01 8.68 -7.90
CA THR A 204 50.55 7.41 -7.31
C THR A 204 49.19 7.57 -6.62
N LEU A 205 48.98 8.68 -5.91
CA LEU A 205 47.70 9.00 -5.28
C LEU A 205 46.61 9.28 -6.32
N GLU A 206 46.93 9.98 -7.40
CA GLU A 206 46.01 10.24 -8.51
C GLU A 206 45.54 8.94 -9.17
N GLU A 207 46.46 8.00 -9.45
CA GLU A 207 46.09 6.68 -9.98
C GLU A 207 45.18 5.90 -9.01
N ARG A 208 45.46 5.98 -7.71
CA ARG A 208 44.62 5.35 -6.67
C ARG A 208 43.24 6.00 -6.60
N CYS A 209 43.14 7.32 -6.69
CA CYS A 209 41.88 8.05 -6.71
C CYS A 209 41.05 7.64 -7.93
N SER A 210 41.66 7.60 -9.12
CA SER A 210 41.00 7.14 -10.35
C SER A 210 40.42 5.72 -10.22
N LYS A 211 41.15 4.80 -9.59
CA LYS A 211 40.66 3.44 -9.29
C LYS A 211 39.44 3.47 -8.36
N LEU A 212 39.50 4.24 -7.28
CA LEU A 212 38.40 4.35 -6.31
C LEU A 212 37.16 5.01 -6.92
N GLU A 213 37.32 6.02 -7.78
CA GLU A 213 36.23 6.64 -8.54
C GLU A 213 35.54 5.63 -9.45
N GLY A 214 36.32 4.79 -10.15
CA GLY A 214 35.78 3.71 -10.96
C GLY A 214 34.98 2.68 -10.15
N GLU A 215 35.47 2.30 -8.96
CA GLU A 215 34.73 1.43 -8.04
C GLU A 215 33.45 2.08 -7.52
N LEU A 216 33.49 3.36 -7.18
CA LEU A 216 32.32 4.13 -6.74
C LEU A 216 31.25 4.19 -7.83
N HIS A 217 31.65 4.40 -9.08
CA HIS A 217 30.73 4.40 -10.23
C HIS A 217 30.05 3.04 -10.38
N LYS A 218 30.83 1.94 -10.34
CA LYS A 218 30.28 0.57 -10.39
C LYS A 218 29.30 0.29 -9.26
N ARG A 219 29.62 0.67 -8.02
CA ARG A 219 28.71 0.52 -6.87
C ARG A 219 27.44 1.33 -7.06
N THR A 220 27.55 2.55 -7.59
CA THR A 220 26.41 3.42 -7.88
C THR A 220 25.47 2.78 -8.90
N ASP A 221 25.99 2.14 -9.95
CA ASP A 221 25.17 1.46 -10.94
C ASP A 221 24.51 0.18 -10.40
N ILE A 222 25.20 -0.56 -9.54
CA ILE A 222 24.61 -1.69 -8.81
C ILE A 222 23.45 -1.20 -7.94
N ILE A 223 23.64 -0.13 -7.18
CA ILE A 223 22.59 0.48 -6.33
C ILE A 223 21.38 0.88 -7.19
N LYS A 224 21.59 1.58 -8.31
CA LYS A 224 20.50 1.95 -9.24
C LYS A 224 19.74 0.72 -9.75
N SER A 225 20.45 -0.35 -10.10
CA SER A 225 19.84 -1.61 -10.56
C SER A 225 19.01 -2.28 -9.45
N LEU A 226 19.55 -2.36 -8.23
CA LEU A 226 18.85 -2.90 -7.07
C LEU A 226 17.62 -2.05 -6.71
N MET A 227 17.72 -0.72 -6.74
CA MET A 227 16.58 0.18 -6.51
C MET A 227 15.45 -0.07 -7.51
N LYS A 228 15.77 -0.30 -8.80
CA LYS A 228 14.75 -0.66 -9.81
C LYS A 228 14.09 -2.00 -9.49
N LYS A 229 14.88 -3.01 -9.06
CA LYS A 229 14.33 -4.31 -8.66
C LYS A 229 13.42 -4.20 -7.44
N VAL A 230 13.80 -3.41 -6.43
CA VAL A 230 12.98 -3.16 -5.23
C VAL A 230 11.64 -2.54 -5.63
N LYS A 231 11.64 -1.48 -6.45
CA LYS A 231 10.39 -0.86 -6.92
C LYS A 231 9.48 -1.83 -7.67
N LEU A 232 10.04 -2.71 -8.49
CA LEU A 232 9.27 -3.75 -9.19
C LEU A 232 8.65 -4.74 -8.20
N LEU A 233 9.43 -5.19 -7.20
CA LEU A 233 8.95 -6.11 -6.17
C LEU A 233 7.87 -5.47 -5.30
N GLU A 234 8.01 -4.19 -4.95
CA GLU A 234 6.99 -3.43 -4.21
C GLU A 234 5.67 -3.32 -5.00
N SER A 235 5.74 -3.02 -6.30
CA SER A 235 4.55 -3.00 -7.18
C SER A 235 3.88 -4.37 -7.24
N ASN A 236 4.67 -5.43 -7.48
CA ASN A 236 4.14 -6.80 -7.53
C ASN A 236 3.52 -7.22 -6.19
N GLN A 237 4.12 -6.83 -5.06
CA GLN A 237 3.58 -7.11 -3.73
C GLN A 237 2.22 -6.40 -3.52
N ALA A 238 2.10 -5.14 -3.93
CA ALA A 238 0.85 -4.39 -3.85
C ALA A 238 -0.26 -5.01 -4.71
N GLU A 239 0.07 -5.47 -5.92
CA GLU A 239 -0.85 -6.20 -6.79
C GLU A 239 -1.31 -7.52 -6.17
N CYS A 240 -0.38 -8.32 -5.66
CA CYS A 240 -0.69 -9.57 -4.95
C CYS A 240 -1.57 -9.33 -3.71
N GLN A 241 -1.31 -8.27 -2.95
CA GLN A 241 -2.10 -7.92 -1.77
C GLN A 241 -3.54 -7.52 -2.14
N THR A 242 -3.70 -6.74 -3.22
CA THR A 242 -5.01 -6.35 -3.74
C THR A 242 -5.79 -7.57 -4.25
N ALA A 243 -5.12 -8.47 -4.98
CA ALA A 243 -5.72 -9.72 -5.46
C ALA A 243 -6.15 -10.62 -4.28
N LEU A 244 -5.33 -10.72 -3.23
CA LEU A 244 -5.66 -11.47 -2.01
C LEU A 244 -6.88 -10.88 -1.29
N GLN A 245 -6.96 -9.56 -1.13
CA GLN A 245 -8.12 -8.92 -0.51
C GLN A 245 -9.41 -9.19 -1.30
N LYS A 246 -9.33 -9.11 -2.64
CA LYS A 246 -10.47 -9.39 -3.51
C LYS A 246 -10.93 -10.85 -3.42
N THR A 247 -10.00 -11.81 -3.39
CA THR A 247 -10.36 -13.23 -3.26
C THR A 247 -10.91 -13.56 -1.88
N GLN A 248 -10.37 -12.95 -0.81
CA GLN A 248 -10.93 -13.07 0.55
C GLN A 248 -12.37 -12.54 0.63
N GLN A 249 -12.65 -11.39 0.03
CA GLN A 249 -14.01 -10.84 -0.03
C GLN A 249 -14.97 -11.78 -0.78
N GLN A 250 -14.55 -12.29 -1.94
CA GLN A 250 -15.36 -13.25 -2.71
C GLN A 250 -15.64 -14.53 -1.92
N LEU A 251 -14.65 -15.05 -1.20
CA LEU A 251 -14.82 -16.22 -0.35
C LEU A 251 -15.84 -15.97 0.78
N GLN A 252 -15.80 -14.79 1.39
CA GLN A 252 -16.76 -14.40 2.43
C GLN A 252 -18.19 -14.28 1.87
N GLU A 253 -18.37 -13.68 0.69
CA GLU A 253 -19.67 -13.62 0.01
C GLU A 253 -20.22 -15.01 -0.34
N MET A 254 -19.36 -15.91 -0.82
CA MET A 254 -19.74 -17.29 -1.12
C MET A 254 -20.11 -18.08 0.15
N ALA A 255 -19.38 -17.87 1.24
CA ALA A 255 -19.70 -18.46 2.53
C ALA A 255 -21.07 -17.99 3.04
N GLN A 256 -21.36 -16.69 2.96
CA GLN A 256 -22.68 -16.15 3.33
C GLN A 256 -23.80 -16.75 2.47
N LYS A 257 -23.63 -16.83 1.15
CA LYS A 257 -24.60 -17.47 0.25
C LYS A 257 -24.83 -18.94 0.61
N ALA A 258 -23.77 -19.68 0.92
CA ALA A 258 -23.87 -21.07 1.34
C ALA A 258 -24.66 -21.20 2.65
N THR A 259 -24.39 -20.34 3.65
CA THR A 259 -25.16 -20.34 4.91
C THR A 259 -26.63 -20.01 4.72
N HIS A 260 -26.96 -19.02 3.87
CA HIS A 260 -28.34 -18.68 3.55
C HIS A 260 -29.07 -19.83 2.84
N SER A 261 -28.42 -20.47 1.87
CA SER A 261 -28.97 -21.63 1.17
C SER A 261 -29.18 -22.83 2.09
N ALA A 262 -28.29 -23.05 3.06
CA ALA A 262 -28.42 -24.13 4.05
C ALA A 262 -29.64 -23.91 4.96
N LEU A 263 -29.82 -22.69 5.49
CA LEU A 263 -30.99 -22.33 6.29
C LEU A 263 -32.30 -22.46 5.50
N LEU A 264 -32.30 -22.10 4.21
CA LEU A 264 -33.46 -22.28 3.36
C LEU A 264 -33.78 -23.77 3.14
N SER A 265 -32.77 -24.62 2.97
CA SER A 265 -32.95 -26.07 2.87
C SER A 265 -33.56 -26.65 4.14
N GLU A 266 -33.08 -26.22 5.31
CA GLU A 266 -33.58 -26.66 6.61
C GLU A 266 -35.06 -26.27 6.81
N ASP A 267 -35.47 -25.05 6.44
CA ASP A 267 -36.88 -24.63 6.49
C ASP A 267 -37.75 -25.45 5.52
N LEU A 268 -37.25 -25.77 4.33
CA LEU A 268 -37.97 -26.61 3.37
C LEU A 268 -38.10 -28.06 3.87
N GLU A 269 -37.05 -28.61 4.48
CA GLU A 269 -37.06 -29.95 5.10
C GLU A 269 -38.08 -30.00 6.25
N ALA A 270 -38.07 -29.02 7.15
CA ALA A 270 -39.03 -28.93 8.25
C ALA A 270 -40.49 -28.84 7.76
N ARG A 271 -40.75 -28.08 6.69
CA ARG A 271 -42.08 -28.03 6.06
C ARG A 271 -42.48 -29.36 5.44
N ASN A 272 -41.54 -30.05 4.81
CA ASN A 272 -41.79 -31.35 4.20
C ASN A 272 -42.09 -32.43 5.25
N GLU A 273 -41.38 -32.42 6.38
CA GLU A 273 -41.67 -33.27 7.53
C GLU A 273 -43.07 -32.99 8.09
N ASN A 274 -43.44 -31.72 8.26
CA ASN A 274 -44.77 -31.34 8.73
C ASN A 274 -45.87 -31.83 7.79
N LEU A 275 -45.71 -31.61 6.47
CA LEU A 275 -46.64 -32.11 5.46
C LEU A 275 -46.73 -33.64 5.46
N SER A 276 -45.61 -34.33 5.66
CA SER A 276 -45.57 -35.78 5.78
C SER A 276 -46.33 -36.27 7.01
N SER A 277 -46.19 -35.60 8.16
CA SER A 277 -46.96 -35.89 9.37
C SER A 277 -48.46 -35.71 9.13
N MET A 278 -48.87 -34.59 8.53
CA MET A 278 -50.27 -34.32 8.18
C MET A 278 -50.83 -35.36 7.20
N LEU A 279 -50.04 -35.79 6.22
CA LEU A 279 -50.44 -36.84 5.27
C LEU A 279 -50.72 -38.16 6.01
N VAL A 280 -49.88 -38.54 6.96
CA VAL A 280 -50.07 -39.76 7.77
C VAL A 280 -51.34 -39.65 8.62
N GLU A 281 -51.58 -38.51 9.27
CA GLU A 281 -52.79 -38.26 10.06
C GLU A 281 -54.06 -38.33 9.21
N LEU A 282 -54.07 -37.67 8.05
CA LEU A 282 -55.20 -37.73 7.11
C LEU A 282 -55.42 -39.14 6.57
N SER A 283 -54.35 -39.87 6.26
CA SER A 283 -54.45 -41.28 5.84
C SER A 283 -55.08 -42.16 6.93
N ALA A 284 -54.72 -41.92 8.19
CA ALA A 284 -55.33 -42.61 9.32
C ALA A 284 -56.83 -42.27 9.46
N GLN A 285 -57.21 -41.00 9.29
CA GLN A 285 -58.61 -40.58 9.29
C GLN A 285 -59.42 -41.24 8.17
N VAL A 286 -58.87 -41.31 6.95
CA VAL A 286 -59.48 -42.01 5.82
C VAL A 286 -59.70 -43.48 6.16
N GLY A 287 -58.71 -44.16 6.76
CA GLY A 287 -58.83 -45.54 7.20
C GLY A 287 -59.95 -45.73 8.24
N GLN A 288 -60.08 -44.82 9.20
CA GLN A 288 -61.18 -44.84 10.18
C GLN A 288 -62.56 -44.66 9.53
N LEU A 289 -62.67 -43.73 8.58
CA LEU A 289 -63.92 -43.50 7.84
C LEU A 289 -64.31 -44.71 6.99
N GLN A 290 -63.35 -45.34 6.31
CA GLN A 290 -63.58 -46.58 5.56
C GLN A 290 -64.07 -47.72 6.46
N ALA A 291 -63.48 -47.89 7.65
CA ALA A 291 -63.94 -48.90 8.61
C ALA A 291 -65.39 -48.64 9.07
N ARG A 292 -65.74 -47.36 9.32
CA ARG A 292 -67.10 -46.95 9.68
C ARG A 292 -68.10 -47.20 8.54
N GLU A 293 -67.72 -46.91 7.30
CA GLU A 293 -68.53 -47.18 6.11
C GLU A 293 -68.84 -48.68 5.97
N GLN A 294 -67.84 -49.56 6.15
CA GLN A 294 -68.04 -51.01 6.08
C GLN A 294 -68.96 -51.53 7.19
N ALA A 295 -68.85 -50.98 8.41
CA ALA A 295 -69.74 -51.31 9.52
C ALA A 295 -71.20 -50.93 9.21
N LEU A 296 -71.42 -49.71 8.70
CA LEU A 296 -72.76 -49.25 8.30
C LEU A 296 -73.33 -50.06 7.14
N THR A 297 -72.50 -50.40 6.14
CA THR A 297 -72.90 -51.25 5.01
C THR A 297 -73.37 -52.62 5.49
N THR A 298 -72.66 -53.22 6.46
CA THR A 298 -73.05 -54.49 7.07
C THR A 298 -74.37 -54.37 7.84
N MET A 299 -74.55 -53.26 8.58
CA MET A 299 -75.80 -52.98 9.31
C MET A 299 -77.01 -52.84 8.37
N ILE A 300 -76.85 -52.14 7.25
CA ILE A 300 -77.90 -52.00 6.23
C ILE A 300 -78.29 -53.37 5.69
N LYS A 301 -77.32 -54.23 5.31
CA LYS A 301 -77.60 -55.60 4.85
C LYS A 301 -78.38 -56.43 5.86
N LEU A 302 -78.07 -56.29 7.15
CA LEU A 302 -78.82 -56.96 8.22
C LEU A 302 -80.24 -56.41 8.33
N LYS A 303 -80.43 -55.08 8.23
CA LYS A 303 -81.76 -54.47 8.26
C LYS A 303 -82.62 -54.83 7.04
N ASP A 304 -82.03 -54.95 5.86
CA ASP A 304 -82.72 -55.44 4.67
C ASP A 304 -83.24 -56.88 4.89
N LYS A 305 -82.44 -57.73 5.55
CA LYS A 305 -82.87 -59.08 5.93
C LYS A 305 -84.04 -59.06 6.92
N ASP A 306 -83.96 -58.24 7.97
CA ASP A 306 -85.05 -58.07 8.94
C ASP A 306 -86.35 -57.63 8.23
N ILE A 307 -86.25 -56.70 7.28
CA ILE A 307 -87.39 -56.21 6.49
C ILE A 307 -87.97 -57.33 5.61
N ILE A 308 -87.12 -58.10 4.91
CA ILE A 308 -87.57 -59.23 4.10
C ILE A 308 -88.33 -60.26 4.96
N GLU A 309 -87.80 -60.59 6.15
CA GLU A 309 -88.48 -61.50 7.09
C GLU A 309 -89.84 -60.95 7.54
N ALA A 310 -89.92 -59.67 7.89
CA ALA A 310 -91.17 -59.02 8.26
C ALA A 310 -92.19 -59.01 7.08
N VAL A 311 -91.74 -58.73 5.86
CA VAL A 311 -92.58 -58.79 4.65
C VAL A 311 -93.11 -60.20 4.41
N ASN A 312 -92.28 -61.23 4.59
CA ASN A 312 -92.70 -62.63 4.49
C ASN A 312 -93.79 -62.95 5.54
N HIS A 313 -93.60 -62.53 6.80
CA HIS A 313 -94.62 -62.70 7.84
C HIS A 313 -95.94 -62.00 7.51
N ILE A 314 -95.88 -60.77 6.97
CA ILE A 314 -97.07 -60.04 6.53
C ILE A 314 -97.77 -60.79 5.39
N SER A 315 -97.00 -61.32 4.42
CA SER A 315 -97.53 -62.11 3.30
C SER A 315 -98.25 -63.37 3.81
N ASP A 316 -97.66 -64.11 4.75
CA ASP A 316 -98.27 -65.29 5.36
C ASP A 316 -99.57 -64.96 6.09
N CYS A 317 -99.57 -63.86 6.86
CA CYS A 317 -100.77 -63.40 7.57
C CYS A 317 -101.87 -62.98 6.58
N SER A 318 -101.50 -62.26 5.51
CA SER A 318 -102.40 -61.88 4.42
C SER A 318 -102.99 -63.12 3.72
N GLY A 319 -102.19 -64.15 3.48
CA GLY A 319 -102.65 -65.44 2.97
C GLY A 319 -103.68 -66.11 3.88
N LYS A 320 -103.39 -66.21 5.19
CA LYS A 320 -104.33 -66.74 6.18
C LYS A 320 -105.63 -65.94 6.25
N PHE A 321 -105.55 -64.61 6.17
CA PHE A 321 -106.71 -63.73 6.18
C PHE A 321 -107.62 -63.98 4.97
N LYS A 322 -107.04 -64.13 3.77
CA LYS A 322 -107.80 -64.48 2.55
C LYS A 322 -108.53 -65.83 2.67
N LEU A 323 -107.89 -66.84 3.29
CA LEU A 323 -108.54 -68.13 3.55
C LEU A 323 -109.72 -67.98 4.52
N LEU A 324 -109.54 -67.21 5.60
CA LEU A 324 -110.62 -66.91 6.55
C LEU A 324 -111.76 -66.12 5.88
N GLU A 325 -111.45 -65.16 5.02
CA GLU A 325 -112.47 -64.45 4.23
C GLU A 325 -113.26 -65.39 3.31
N HIS A 326 -112.59 -66.34 2.65
CA HIS A 326 -113.27 -67.33 1.82
C HIS A 326 -114.19 -68.21 2.65
N ALA A 327 -113.69 -68.76 3.76
CA ALA A 327 -114.49 -69.57 4.68
C ALA A 327 -115.70 -68.78 5.24
N LEU A 328 -115.52 -67.49 5.54
CA LEU A 328 -116.61 -66.61 5.97
C LEU A 328 -117.66 -66.41 4.86
N ARG A 329 -117.24 -66.24 3.59
CA ARG A 329 -118.16 -66.15 2.45
C ARG A 329 -118.94 -67.45 2.26
N ASP A 330 -118.28 -68.60 2.33
CA ASP A 330 -118.93 -69.91 2.22
C ASP A 330 -119.95 -70.12 3.34
N ALA A 331 -119.57 -69.78 4.58
CA ALA A 331 -120.47 -69.86 5.74
C ALA A 331 -121.70 -68.94 5.57
N LYS A 332 -121.54 -67.71 5.06
CA LYS A 332 -122.66 -66.81 4.75
C LYS A 332 -123.57 -67.35 3.65
N MET A 333 -123.02 -67.99 2.62
CA MET A 333 -123.81 -68.64 1.58
C MET A 333 -124.62 -69.80 2.15
N ALA A 334 -124.01 -70.64 2.99
CA ALA A 334 -124.68 -71.72 3.70
C ALA A 334 -125.79 -71.19 4.62
N GLU A 335 -125.53 -70.13 5.39
CA GLU A 335 -126.53 -69.44 6.21
C GLU A 335 -127.70 -68.95 5.35
N THR A 336 -127.43 -68.33 4.21
CA THR A 336 -128.48 -67.85 3.29
C THR A 336 -129.34 -69.00 2.75
N CYS A 337 -128.74 -70.15 2.40
CA CYS A 337 -129.47 -71.35 2.00
C CYS A 337 -130.37 -71.86 3.15
N ILE A 338 -129.83 -72.01 4.36
CA ILE A 338 -130.60 -72.43 5.53
C ILE A 338 -131.74 -71.45 5.84
N VAL A 339 -131.53 -70.15 5.68
CA VAL A 339 -132.58 -69.13 5.85
C VAL A 339 -133.69 -69.29 4.82
N LYS A 340 -133.36 -69.57 3.55
CA LYS A 340 -134.35 -69.89 2.51
C LYS A 340 -135.13 -71.15 2.87
N GLU A 341 -134.45 -72.23 3.22
CA GLU A 341 -135.08 -73.48 3.66
C GLU A 341 -136.02 -73.25 4.85
N LYS A 342 -135.57 -72.52 5.88
CA LYS A 342 -136.39 -72.12 7.03
C LYS A 342 -137.64 -71.34 6.59
N GLN A 343 -137.53 -70.44 5.62
CA GLN A 343 -138.66 -69.68 5.09
C GLN A 343 -139.63 -70.58 4.32
N ASP A 344 -139.13 -71.51 3.50
CA ASP A 344 -139.95 -72.49 2.79
C ASP A 344 -140.70 -73.40 3.76
N TYR A 345 -140.02 -73.91 4.80
CA TYR A 345 -140.66 -74.67 5.88
C TYR A 345 -141.70 -73.83 6.63
N LYS A 346 -141.44 -72.54 6.87
CA LYS A 346 -142.41 -71.62 7.48
C LYS A 346 -143.65 -71.44 6.59
N GLN A 347 -143.48 -71.34 5.27
CA GLN A 347 -144.59 -71.27 4.32
C GLN A 347 -145.39 -72.59 4.29
N LYS A 348 -144.71 -73.73 4.24
CA LYS A 348 -145.34 -75.06 4.35
C LYS A 348 -146.14 -75.20 5.64
N LEU A 349 -145.60 -74.74 6.77
CA LEU A 349 -146.30 -74.74 8.05
C LEU A 349 -147.56 -73.86 8.03
N LYS A 350 -147.49 -72.69 7.39
CA LYS A 350 -148.67 -71.82 7.19
C LYS A 350 -149.74 -72.50 6.34
N ALA A 351 -149.35 -73.15 5.23
CA ALA A 351 -150.26 -73.89 4.37
C ALA A 351 -150.95 -75.03 5.13
N LEU A 352 -150.17 -75.86 5.85
CA LEU A 352 -150.71 -76.92 6.70
C LEU A 352 -151.64 -76.37 7.79
N ARG A 353 -151.34 -75.21 8.37
CA ARG A 353 -152.23 -74.58 9.36
C ARG A 353 -153.57 -74.18 8.75
N ILE A 354 -153.56 -73.60 7.54
CA ILE A 354 -154.79 -73.27 6.80
C ILE A 354 -155.58 -74.55 6.52
N GLU A 355 -154.90 -75.61 6.09
CA GLU A 355 -155.53 -76.90 5.80
C GLU A 355 -156.12 -77.55 7.06
N VAL A 356 -155.44 -77.50 8.20
CA VAL A 356 -155.98 -77.92 9.50
C VAL A 356 -157.22 -77.09 9.89
N ASN A 357 -157.20 -75.78 9.66
CA ASN A 357 -158.36 -74.94 9.95
C ASN A 357 -159.54 -75.28 9.03
N LYS A 358 -159.29 -75.52 7.74
CA LYS A 358 -160.32 -75.97 6.80
C LYS A 358 -160.91 -77.31 7.22
N LEU A 359 -160.07 -78.29 7.56
CA LEU A 359 -160.54 -79.59 8.09
C LEU A 359 -161.33 -79.44 9.40
N LYS A 360 -161.01 -78.44 10.24
CA LYS A 360 -161.81 -78.12 11.43
C LYS A 360 -163.17 -77.52 11.06
N GLU A 361 -163.21 -76.62 10.08
CA GLU A 361 -164.46 -76.04 9.55
C GLU A 361 -165.33 -77.15 8.95
N ASP A 362 -164.76 -77.98 8.08
CA ASP A 362 -165.41 -79.16 7.48
C ASP A 362 -165.95 -80.10 8.58
N LEU A 363 -165.17 -80.36 9.64
CA LEU A 363 -165.60 -81.18 10.77
C LEU A 363 -166.77 -80.52 11.53
N ASN A 364 -166.71 -79.21 11.73
CA ASN A 364 -167.75 -78.46 12.44
C ASN A 364 -169.05 -78.42 11.63
N GLU A 365 -168.97 -78.22 10.31
CA GLU A 365 -170.08 -78.32 9.37
C GLU A 365 -170.70 -79.73 9.38
N LYS A 366 -169.87 -80.78 9.35
CA LYS A 366 -170.37 -82.16 9.52
C LYS A 366 -171.01 -82.40 10.88
N THR A 367 -170.55 -81.71 11.92
CA THR A 367 -171.15 -81.80 13.25
C THR A 367 -172.51 -81.08 13.29
N THR A 368 -172.65 -79.92 12.64
CA THR A 368 -173.94 -79.23 12.51
C THR A 368 -174.91 -80.03 11.65
N GLU A 369 -174.48 -80.57 10.51
CA GLU A 369 -175.29 -81.50 9.70
C GLU A 369 -175.70 -82.72 10.52
N ASN A 370 -174.80 -83.31 11.33
CA ASN A 370 -175.16 -84.44 12.19
C ASN A 370 -176.19 -84.05 13.25
N ASN A 371 -176.09 -82.85 13.81
CA ASN A 371 -177.05 -82.32 14.78
C ASN A 371 -178.41 -82.02 14.12
N GLU A 372 -178.42 -81.43 12.93
CA GLU A 372 -179.63 -81.21 12.13
C GLU A 372 -180.29 -82.54 11.76
N GLN A 373 -179.49 -83.53 11.30
CA GLN A 373 -179.96 -84.90 11.07
C GLN A 373 -180.50 -85.53 12.36
N ARG A 374 -179.87 -85.28 13.52
CA ARG A 374 -180.41 -85.73 14.81
C ARG A 374 -181.73 -85.04 15.15
N GLU A 375 -181.86 -83.74 14.93
CA GLU A 375 -183.11 -83.00 15.11
C GLU A 375 -184.21 -83.48 14.15
N GLU A 376 -183.86 -83.78 12.90
CA GLU A 376 -184.74 -84.39 11.90
C GLU A 376 -185.22 -85.77 12.39
N ILE A 377 -184.31 -86.60 12.90
CA ILE A 377 -184.65 -87.90 13.50
C ILE A 377 -185.56 -87.70 14.73
N ILE A 378 -185.33 -86.68 15.55
CA ILE A 378 -186.19 -86.37 16.70
C ILE A 378 -187.59 -85.92 16.23
N ARG A 379 -187.70 -85.04 15.24
CA ARG A 379 -188.97 -84.62 14.61
C ARG A 379 -189.73 -85.82 14.06
N LEU A 380 -189.08 -86.65 13.25
CA LEU A 380 -189.67 -87.86 12.68
C LEU A 380 -190.13 -88.85 13.76
N LYS A 381 -189.40 -88.94 14.89
CA LYS A 381 -189.83 -89.74 16.05
C LYS A 381 -191.05 -89.15 16.76
N GLN A 382 -191.15 -87.84 16.90
CA GLN A 382 -192.32 -87.16 17.49
C GLN A 382 -193.55 -87.28 16.59
N GLU A 383 -193.38 -87.09 15.28
CA GLU A 383 -194.44 -87.27 14.28
C GLU A 383 -194.95 -88.72 14.28
N LYS A 384 -194.04 -89.70 14.33
CA LYS A 384 -194.39 -91.11 14.53
C LYS A 384 -195.21 -91.33 15.81
N SER A 385 -194.91 -90.60 16.89
CA SER A 385 -195.67 -90.70 18.15
C SER A 385 -197.08 -90.13 18.01
N CYS A 386 -197.24 -88.95 17.42
CA CYS A 386 -198.57 -88.36 17.20
C CYS A 386 -199.46 -89.22 16.30
N LEU A 387 -198.90 -89.79 15.23
CA LEU A 387 -199.62 -90.71 14.35
C LEU A 387 -200.00 -92.03 15.06
N HIS A 388 -199.21 -92.45 16.06
CA HIS A 388 -199.55 -93.61 16.90
C HIS A 388 -200.71 -93.30 17.85
N ASP A 389 -200.76 -92.07 18.39
CA ASP A 389 -201.81 -91.65 19.31
C ASP A 389 -203.17 -91.42 18.59
N GLU A 390 -203.19 -90.92 17.34
CA GLU A 390 -204.42 -90.77 16.53
C GLU A 390 -205.05 -92.13 16.13
N LEU A 391 -204.23 -93.14 15.84
CA LEU A 391 -204.68 -94.51 15.55
C LEU A 391 -205.31 -95.20 16.77
N THR A 392 -204.98 -94.76 17.98
CA THR A 392 -205.49 -95.36 19.22
C THR A 392 -206.83 -94.74 19.65
N PHE A 393 -207.18 -93.55 19.13
CA PHE A 393 -208.42 -92.84 19.45
C PHE A 393 -209.60 -93.25 18.55
N THR A 394 -209.35 -93.68 17.31
CA THR A 394 -210.41 -94.00 16.32
C THR A 394 -210.90 -95.46 16.34
N GLY A 395 -210.31 -96.32 17.18
CA GLY A 395 -210.72 -97.73 17.32
C GLY A 395 -211.76 -98.01 18.42
N LYS A 396 -212.21 -97.02 19.21
CA LYS A 396 -213.04 -97.23 20.42
C LYS A 396 -214.51 -96.80 20.32
N GLU A 397 -215.02 -96.39 19.15
CA GLU A 397 -216.42 -95.93 18.97
C GLU A 397 -217.20 -96.72 17.90
N LEU A 398 -217.19 -98.06 17.96
CA LEU A 398 -218.04 -98.91 17.10
C LEU A 398 -218.54 -100.16 17.87
N ASP A 399 -219.06 -99.97 19.09
CA ASP A 399 -219.64 -101.03 19.95
C ASP A 399 -221.10 -100.77 20.43
N GLU A 400 -221.81 -99.71 20.04
CA GLU A 400 -223.22 -99.50 20.45
C GLU A 400 -224.10 -98.79 19.40
N VAL A 401 -224.62 -99.52 18.39
CA VAL A 401 -225.88 -99.20 17.68
C VAL A 401 -226.61 -100.50 17.29
N PHE A 402 -227.86 -100.59 17.75
CA PHE A 402 -228.97 -101.51 17.47
C PHE A 402 -229.19 -101.86 15.97
N GLU A 403 -229.85 -102.97 15.58
CA GLU A 403 -231.31 -103.21 15.63
C GLU A 403 -232.16 -102.12 14.94
#